data_AF-A0A0B1S4J4-F1
#
_entry.id   AF-A0A0B1S4J4-F1
#
_cell.length_a   1.000
_cell.length_b   1.000
_cell.length_c   1.000
_cell.angle_alpha   90.00
_cell.angle_beta   90.00
_cell.angle_gamma   90.00
#
_symmetry.space_group_name_H-M   'P 1'
#
loop_
_entity.id
_entity.type
_entity.pdbx_description
1 polymer ?
#
loop_
_entity_poly.entity_id
_entity_poly.type
_entity_poly.pdbx_seq_one_letter_code
_entity_poly.pdbx_strand_id
1 'polypeptide(L)'
;YRSVCGGKCASRQCYLPANSSEYECCHEACTGGCTGRGAHQCVSCRELSLDGVCVHQCPPMMVHDSKKGMLVPNPRGRYVYDRYCVEECPKELLIERDACVRHCSVGSHHDMTKDSRRCEPCRDVCPKEALDTGRNPFAFDFQSLYL
;
A
#
# COMPACT_ATOMS: atom_id res chain seq x y z
N TYR A 1 6.09 -27.39 9.14
CA TYR A 1 6.45 -26.59 7.96
C TYR A 1 7.29 -25.35 8.29
N ARG A 2 7.11 -24.71 9.46
CA ARG A 2 7.89 -23.53 9.92
C ARG A 2 9.28 -23.84 10.51
N SER A 3 9.59 -25.13 10.69
CA SER A 3 10.78 -25.65 11.38
C SER A 3 11.87 -26.18 10.43
N VAL A 4 11.62 -26.19 9.11
CA VAL A 4 12.55 -26.68 8.08
C VAL A 4 13.49 -25.57 7.62
N CYS A 5 12.93 -24.38 7.51
CA CYS A 5 13.69 -23.15 7.40
C CYS A 5 14.29 -22.83 8.77
N GLY A 6 15.58 -23.04 8.96
CA GLY A 6 16.25 -22.53 10.15
C GLY A 6 15.90 -21.04 10.34
N GLY A 7 15.79 -20.57 11.59
CA GLY A 7 15.43 -19.17 11.93
C GLY A 7 16.40 -18.08 11.44
N LYS A 8 17.28 -18.41 10.49
CA LYS A 8 18.29 -17.56 9.88
C LYS A 8 17.75 -16.68 8.75
N CYS A 9 16.58 -17.00 8.19
CA CYS A 9 16.00 -16.22 7.08
C CYS A 9 15.18 -15.04 7.60
N ALA A 10 15.47 -13.81 7.15
CA ALA A 10 14.73 -12.59 7.50
C ALA A 10 13.24 -12.68 7.12
N SER A 11 12.93 -13.30 5.98
CA SER A 11 11.58 -13.60 5.51
C SER A 11 10.86 -14.72 6.28
N ARG A 12 11.59 -15.46 7.12
CA ARG A 12 11.15 -16.72 7.76
C ARG A 12 10.65 -17.77 6.75
N GLN A 13 11.07 -17.65 5.49
CA GLN A 13 10.63 -18.47 4.38
C GLN A 13 11.84 -18.97 3.58
N CYS A 14 11.68 -20.16 3.04
CA CYS A 14 12.65 -20.76 2.13
C CYS A 14 11.95 -21.63 1.10
N TYR A 15 12.73 -21.96 0.10
CA TYR A 15 12.39 -22.87 -0.97
C TYR A 15 13.53 -23.86 -1.15
N LEU A 16 13.24 -25.03 -1.72
CA LEU A 16 14.25 -26.00 -2.12
C LEU A 16 14.42 -25.87 -3.64
N PRO A 17 15.57 -25.38 -4.14
CA PRO A 17 15.84 -25.32 -5.57
C PRO A 17 15.89 -26.73 -6.17
N ALA A 18 15.42 -26.90 -7.40
CA ALA A 18 15.42 -28.22 -8.06
C ALA A 18 16.84 -28.82 -8.23
N ASN A 19 17.86 -27.97 -8.30
CA ASN A 19 19.26 -28.37 -8.50
C ASN A 19 20.09 -28.35 -7.20
N SER A 20 19.45 -28.22 -6.04
CA SER A 20 20.13 -28.14 -4.74
C SER A 20 19.49 -29.09 -3.73
N SER A 21 20.31 -29.60 -2.82
CA SER A 21 19.85 -30.38 -1.67
C SER A 21 19.66 -29.53 -0.41
N GLU A 22 19.92 -28.22 -0.50
CA GLU A 22 19.84 -27.28 0.62
C GLU A 22 18.73 -26.24 0.43
N TYR A 23 18.05 -25.90 1.52
CA TYR A 23 17.03 -24.85 1.55
C TYR A 23 17.68 -23.46 1.44
N GLU A 24 17.11 -22.62 0.58
CA GLU A 24 17.56 -21.24 0.40
C GLU A 24 16.51 -20.25 0.90
N CYS A 25 16.95 -19.15 1.52
CA CYS A 25 16.05 -18.13 2.02
C CYS A 25 15.35 -17.37 0.88
N CYS A 26 14.06 -17.09 1.08
CA CYS A 26 13.30 -16.16 0.25
C CYS A 26 13.70 -14.71 0.52
N HIS A 27 13.41 -13.82 -0.44
CA HIS A 27 13.53 -12.37 -0.26
C HIS A 27 12.75 -11.91 0.99
N GLU A 28 13.27 -10.92 1.72
CA GLU A 28 12.65 -10.41 2.97
C GLU A 28 11.24 -9.83 2.78
N ALA A 29 10.96 -9.36 1.57
CA ALA A 29 9.67 -8.84 1.14
C ALA A 29 8.64 -9.94 0.78
N CYS A 30 9.04 -11.21 0.75
CA CYS A 30 8.13 -12.32 0.44
C CYS A 30 7.25 -12.70 1.65
N THR A 31 6.02 -13.10 1.36
CA THR A 31 5.15 -13.84 2.27
C THR A 31 4.50 -15.05 1.57
N GLY A 32 4.11 -16.09 2.31
CA GLY A 32 3.55 -17.34 1.76
C GLY A 32 4.53 -18.31 1.07
N GLY A 33 5.78 -17.92 0.84
CA GLY A 33 6.80 -18.72 0.15
C GLY A 33 7.40 -18.01 -1.07
N CYS A 34 8.36 -18.66 -1.73
CA CYS A 34 8.97 -18.17 -2.96
C CYS A 34 9.41 -19.33 -3.86
N THR A 35 9.64 -19.03 -5.13
CA THR A 35 10.28 -19.94 -6.10
C THR A 35 11.76 -19.62 -6.31
N GLY A 36 12.25 -18.53 -5.71
CA GLY A 36 13.64 -18.10 -5.76
C GLY A 36 13.99 -16.98 -4.78
N ARG A 37 15.26 -16.57 -4.75
CA ARG A 37 15.76 -15.52 -3.83
C ARG A 37 15.27 -14.10 -4.16
N GLY A 38 14.82 -13.85 -5.40
CA GLY A 38 14.44 -12.51 -5.86
C GLY A 38 13.07 -12.07 -5.34
N ALA A 39 12.88 -10.76 -5.13
CA ALA A 39 11.60 -10.18 -4.73
C ALA A 39 10.45 -10.37 -5.77
N HIS A 40 10.80 -10.70 -7.01
CA HIS A 40 9.85 -11.03 -8.09
C HIS A 40 9.44 -12.51 -8.10
N GLN A 41 10.06 -13.34 -7.25
CA GLN A 41 9.82 -14.78 -7.17
C GLN A 41 9.05 -15.14 -5.91
N CYS A 42 8.46 -14.15 -5.23
CA CYS A 42 7.60 -14.37 -4.09
C CYS A 42 6.24 -14.92 -4.56
N VAL A 43 5.67 -15.84 -3.78
CA VAL A 43 4.27 -16.27 -3.98
C VAL A 43 3.30 -15.14 -3.64
N SER A 44 3.64 -14.33 -2.64
CA SER A 44 2.91 -13.13 -2.27
C SER A 44 3.84 -12.09 -1.67
N CYS A 45 3.48 -10.81 -1.76
CA CYS A 45 4.24 -9.73 -1.14
C CYS A 45 3.78 -9.47 0.29
N ARG A 46 4.77 -9.22 1.15
CA ARG A 46 4.54 -8.86 2.56
C ARG A 46 3.84 -7.52 2.69
N GLU A 47 4.25 -6.54 1.88
CA GLU A 47 3.76 -5.17 1.91
C GLU A 47 3.07 -4.82 0.58
N LEU A 48 3.85 -4.47 -0.45
CA LEU A 48 3.32 -3.98 -1.73
C LEU A 48 3.89 -4.77 -2.92
N SER A 49 3.13 -4.80 -4.01
CA SER A 49 3.49 -5.38 -5.29
C SER A 49 3.55 -4.31 -6.37
N LEU A 50 4.74 -4.09 -6.93
CA LEU A 50 4.97 -3.24 -8.08
C LEU A 50 5.28 -4.12 -9.30
N ASP A 51 4.33 -4.21 -10.24
CA ASP A 51 4.49 -4.97 -11.49
C ASP A 51 4.97 -6.43 -11.28
N GLY A 52 4.48 -7.07 -10.21
CA GLY A 52 4.85 -8.45 -9.84
C GLY A 52 6.11 -8.57 -8.97
N VAL A 53 6.73 -7.44 -8.61
CA VAL A 53 7.90 -7.40 -7.71
C VAL A 53 7.49 -6.88 -6.35
N CYS A 54 7.87 -7.59 -5.29
CA CYS A 54 7.58 -7.15 -3.93
C CYS A 54 8.48 -5.99 -3.51
N VAL A 55 7.85 -4.90 -3.07
CA VAL A 55 8.52 -3.67 -2.64
C VAL A 55 7.96 -3.22 -1.28
N HIS A 56 8.75 -2.44 -0.54
CA HIS A 56 8.33 -1.87 0.73
C HIS A 56 7.45 -0.61 0.54
N GLN A 57 7.74 0.18 -0.49
CA GLN A 57 7.00 1.40 -0.81
C GLN A 57 6.84 1.53 -2.31
N CYS A 58 5.67 2.01 -2.75
CA CYS A 58 5.48 2.40 -4.15
C CYS A 58 6.36 3.63 -4.48
N PRO A 59 6.82 3.76 -5.74
CA PRO A 59 7.51 4.97 -6.18
C PRO A 59 6.66 6.23 -5.88
N PRO A 60 7.22 7.23 -5.18
CA PRO A 60 6.44 8.41 -4.80
C PRO A 60 6.07 9.23 -6.02
N MET A 61 4.91 9.90 -5.97
CA MET A 61 4.41 10.77 -7.04
C MET A 61 5.28 12.01 -7.25
N MET A 62 6.00 12.44 -6.21
CA MET A 62 6.90 13.60 -6.25
C MET A 62 8.29 13.16 -5.75
N VAL A 63 9.33 13.58 -6.45
CA VAL A 63 10.73 13.29 -6.10
C VAL A 63 11.52 14.59 -5.98
N HIS A 64 12.49 14.64 -5.07
CA HIS A 64 13.35 15.81 -4.91
C HIS A 64 14.39 15.87 -6.03
N ASP A 65 14.33 16.92 -6.85
CA ASP A 65 15.36 17.21 -7.86
C ASP A 65 16.43 18.11 -7.24
N SER A 66 17.57 17.52 -6.88
CA SER A 66 18.70 18.24 -6.28
C SER A 66 19.28 19.33 -7.16
N LYS A 67 19.07 19.30 -8.48
CA LYS A 67 19.54 20.37 -9.39
C LYS A 67 18.66 21.61 -9.31
N LYS A 68 17.36 21.42 -9.07
CA LYS A 68 16.37 22.51 -8.96
C LYS A 68 16.08 22.91 -7.51
N GLY A 69 16.46 22.07 -6.55
CA GLY A 69 16.14 22.26 -5.13
C GLY A 69 14.64 22.19 -4.84
N MET A 70 13.87 21.47 -5.66
CA MET A 70 12.41 21.42 -5.59
C MET A 70 11.89 20.00 -5.79
N LEU A 71 10.67 19.75 -5.30
CA LEU A 71 9.92 18.53 -5.58
C LEU A 71 9.37 18.60 -7.01
N VAL A 72 9.74 17.64 -7.84
CA VAL A 72 9.25 17.49 -9.21
C VAL A 72 8.38 16.24 -9.34
N PRO A 73 7.38 16.23 -10.24
CA PRO A 73 6.60 15.03 -10.53
C PRO A 73 7.49 13.88 -10.99
N ASN A 74 7.30 12.71 -10.39
CA ASN A 74 8.01 11.50 -10.76
C ASN A 74 7.28 10.81 -11.92
N PRO A 75 7.89 10.66 -13.11
CA PRO A 75 7.27 9.93 -14.21
C PRO A 75 7.05 8.44 -13.91
N ARG A 76 7.73 7.90 -12.90
CA ARG A 76 7.54 6.52 -12.41
C ARG A 76 6.68 6.45 -11.15
N GLY A 77 6.04 7.55 -10.76
CA GLY A 77 5.16 7.62 -9.59
C GLY A 77 4.02 6.61 -9.73
N ARG A 78 3.72 5.91 -8.65
CA ARG A 78 2.63 4.93 -8.60
C ARG A 78 1.75 5.23 -7.38
N TYR A 79 0.45 5.08 -7.56
CA TYR A 79 -0.50 5.13 -6.46
C TYR A 79 -0.54 3.80 -5.74
N VAL A 80 -0.68 3.86 -4.42
CA VAL A 80 -0.92 2.69 -3.58
C VAL A 80 -2.41 2.35 -3.65
N TYR A 81 -2.73 1.21 -4.24
CA TYR A 81 -4.06 0.64 -4.22
C TYR A 81 -4.05 -0.70 -3.49
N ASP A 82 -4.61 -0.72 -2.28
CA ASP A 82 -4.56 -1.87 -1.37
C ASP A 82 -3.11 -2.37 -1.17
N ARG A 83 -2.71 -3.47 -1.82
CA ARG A 83 -1.34 -4.00 -1.78
C ARG A 83 -0.58 -3.88 -3.11
N TYR A 84 -1.06 -3.05 -4.02
CA TYR A 84 -0.53 -2.93 -5.38
C TYR A 84 -0.13 -1.49 -5.71
N CYS A 85 0.93 -1.33 -6.48
CA CYS A 85 1.38 -0.05 -7.00
C CYS A 85 0.86 0.14 -8.43
N VAL A 86 -0.17 0.96 -8.60
CA VAL A 86 -0.87 1.18 -9.88
C VAL A 86 -0.53 2.55 -10.48
N GLU A 87 -0.60 2.68 -11.79
CA GLU A 87 -0.35 3.96 -12.48
C GLU A 87 -1.52 4.93 -12.33
N GLU A 88 -2.74 4.40 -12.36
CA GLU A 88 -3.97 5.17 -12.20
C GLU A 88 -4.89 4.49 -11.19
N CYS A 89 -5.51 5.28 -10.32
CA CYS A 89 -6.53 4.77 -9.42
C CYS A 89 -7.79 4.39 -10.21
N PRO A 90 -8.38 3.20 -9.90
CA PRO A 90 -9.69 2.79 -10.41
C PRO A 90 -10.74 3.91 -10.32
N LYS A 91 -11.66 3.97 -11.28
CA LYS A 91 -12.58 5.12 -11.47
C LYS A 91 -13.53 5.33 -10.29
N GLU A 92 -13.84 4.25 -9.59
CA GLU A 92 -14.68 4.20 -8.41
C GLU A 92 -13.98 4.65 -7.12
N LEU A 93 -12.67 4.91 -7.17
CA LEU A 93 -11.87 5.33 -6.02
C LEU A 93 -11.45 6.78 -6.11
N LEU A 94 -11.27 7.36 -4.94
CA LEU A 94 -10.75 8.70 -4.72
C LEU A 94 -9.23 8.66 -4.58
N ILE A 95 -8.59 9.75 -4.98
CA ILE A 95 -7.15 9.93 -4.92
C ILE A 95 -6.84 10.83 -3.73
N GLU A 96 -6.13 10.30 -2.75
CA GLU A 96 -5.61 11.06 -1.61
C GLU A 96 -4.09 10.95 -1.59
N ARG A 97 -3.40 12.06 -1.89
CA ARG A 97 -1.94 12.14 -2.03
C ARG A 97 -1.40 11.11 -3.06
N ASP A 98 -0.87 10.00 -2.58
CA ASP A 98 -0.27 8.89 -3.32
C ASP A 98 -1.02 7.56 -3.11
N ALA A 99 -2.23 7.58 -2.55
CA ALA A 99 -3.06 6.40 -2.32
C ALA A 99 -4.44 6.51 -2.96
N CYS A 100 -4.98 5.36 -3.36
CA CYS A 100 -6.36 5.20 -3.82
C CYS A 100 -7.23 4.76 -2.64
N VAL A 101 -8.18 5.61 -2.25
CA VAL A 101 -9.03 5.40 -1.07
C VAL A 101 -10.52 5.37 -1.47
N ARG A 102 -11.33 4.64 -0.70
CA ARG A 102 -12.79 4.63 -0.87
C ARG A 102 -13.45 5.88 -0.27
N HIS A 103 -12.90 6.33 0.85
CA HIS A 103 -13.33 7.53 1.57
C HIS A 103 -12.08 8.36 1.89
N CYS A 104 -12.21 9.68 1.86
CA CYS A 104 -11.13 10.56 2.26
C CYS A 104 -10.79 10.37 3.75
N SER A 105 -9.53 10.59 4.12
CA SER A 105 -9.12 10.56 5.52
C SER A 105 -9.80 11.65 6.33
N VAL A 106 -9.87 11.48 7.65
CA VAL A 106 -10.39 12.49 8.57
C VAL A 106 -9.62 13.80 8.37
N GLY A 107 -10.34 14.91 8.13
CA GLY A 107 -9.73 16.21 7.82
C GLY A 107 -9.65 16.53 6.31
N SER A 108 -10.03 15.58 5.46
CA SER A 108 -10.19 15.77 4.01
C SER A 108 -11.64 15.46 3.60
N HIS A 109 -12.10 16.07 2.52
CA HIS A 109 -13.38 15.75 1.90
C HIS A 109 -13.26 15.70 0.37
N HIS A 110 -14.19 15.00 -0.27
CA HIS A 110 -14.34 15.01 -1.72
C HIS A 110 -15.59 15.81 -2.07
N ASP A 111 -15.43 16.80 -2.95
CA ASP A 111 -16.56 17.59 -3.44
C ASP A 111 -17.11 16.94 -4.71
N MET A 112 -18.24 16.24 -4.57
CA MET A 112 -18.92 15.57 -5.69
C MET A 112 -19.38 16.54 -6.80
N THR A 113 -19.44 17.85 -6.53
CA THR A 113 -19.79 18.85 -7.53
C THR A 113 -18.63 19.18 -8.48
N LYS A 114 -17.39 18.85 -8.07
CA LYS A 114 -16.21 18.99 -8.91
C LYS A 114 -15.99 17.71 -9.70
N ASP A 115 -15.60 17.86 -10.97
CA ASP A 115 -15.10 16.77 -11.82
C ASP A 115 -13.67 16.33 -11.42
N SER A 116 -13.38 16.29 -10.12
CA SER A 116 -12.08 15.89 -9.60
C SER A 116 -12.28 14.78 -8.59
N ARG A 117 -11.66 13.62 -8.80
CA ARG A 117 -11.68 12.49 -7.85
C ARG A 117 -10.68 12.66 -6.71
N ARG A 118 -10.26 13.88 -6.37
CA ARG A 118 -9.23 14.15 -5.37
C ARG A 118 -9.83 14.59 -4.04
N CYS A 119 -9.28 14.06 -2.96
CA CYS A 119 -9.58 14.53 -1.62
C CYS A 119 -8.89 15.87 -1.38
N GLU A 120 -9.67 16.87 -0.97
CA GLU A 120 -9.19 18.21 -0.60
C GLU A 120 -9.22 18.36 0.93
N PRO A 121 -8.21 19.00 1.54
CA PRO A 121 -8.21 19.26 2.97
C PRO A 121 -9.35 20.23 3.34
N CYS A 122 -10.04 19.94 4.44
CA CYS A 122 -11.09 20.81 4.96
C CYS A 122 -10.47 22.13 5.46
N ARG A 123 -11.12 23.26 5.15
CA ARG A 123 -10.63 24.58 5.58
C ARG A 123 -10.86 24.85 7.08
N ASP A 124 -11.97 24.38 7.63
CA ASP A 124 -12.32 24.59 9.05
C ASP A 124 -13.03 23.36 9.64
N VAL A 125 -14.26 23.10 9.22
CA VAL A 125 -15.05 21.94 9.64
C VAL A 125 -15.34 21.12 8.40
N CYS A 126 -14.92 19.85 8.39
CA CYS A 126 -15.32 18.96 7.31
C CYS A 126 -16.85 18.82 7.32
N PRO A 127 -17.52 19.00 6.18
CA PRO A 127 -18.92 18.63 6.09
C PRO A 127 -18.98 17.15 6.42
N LYS A 128 -19.55 16.81 7.59
CA LYS A 128 -19.86 15.42 7.91
C LYS A 128 -20.65 14.91 6.73
N GLU A 129 -20.20 13.82 6.12
CA GLU A 129 -21.02 13.09 5.16
C GLU A 129 -22.38 12.92 5.84
N ALA A 130 -23.39 13.61 5.31
CA ALA A 130 -24.76 13.28 5.62
C ALA A 130 -24.94 11.89 4.98
N LEU A 131 -24.60 10.86 5.75
CA LEU A 131 -24.94 9.48 5.52
C LEU A 131 -26.47 9.40 5.60
N ASP A 132 -27.13 9.88 4.56
CA ASP A 132 -28.54 9.68 4.39
C ASP A 132 -28.75 8.28 3.84
N THR A 133 -29.42 7.47 4.66
CA THR A 133 -30.01 6.16 4.37
C THR A 133 -29.11 4.91 4.42
N GLY A 134 -28.91 4.42 5.64
CA GLY A 134 -29.17 3.00 5.95
C GLY A 134 -27.98 2.04 6.02
N ARG A 135 -27.60 1.71 7.28
CA ARG A 135 -27.03 0.41 7.73
C ARG A 135 -25.50 0.24 7.71
N ASN A 136 -24.82 0.71 8.76
CA ASN A 136 -24.17 -0.14 9.78
C ASN A 136 -23.29 0.68 10.77
N PRO A 137 -23.40 0.48 12.09
CA PRO A 137 -22.69 1.24 13.10
C PRO A 137 -21.37 0.54 13.50
N PHE A 138 -20.34 0.61 12.66
CA PHE A 138 -18.97 0.31 13.10
C PHE A 138 -18.09 1.53 12.89
N ALA A 139 -18.42 2.57 13.66
CA ALA A 139 -17.41 3.52 14.12
C ALA A 139 -16.42 2.72 14.98
N PHE A 140 -15.19 2.55 14.47
CA PHE A 140 -14.07 2.17 15.31
C PHE A 140 -13.74 3.37 16.20
N ASP A 141 -14.40 3.41 17.34
CA ASP A 141 -14.05 4.25 18.47
C ASP A 141 -12.80 3.63 19.13
N PHE A 142 -11.64 4.26 18.94
CA PHE A 142 -10.42 3.89 19.64
C PHE A 142 -9.94 5.08 20.48
N GLN A 143 -10.75 5.49 21.47
CA GLN A 143 -10.17 6.01 22.70
C GLN A 143 -11.07 5.90 23.95
N SER A 144 -10.47 5.37 25.01
CA SER A 144 -10.79 5.53 26.44
C SER A 144 -11.87 4.66 27.09
N LEU A 145 -11.41 3.69 27.89
CA LEU A 145 -11.64 3.55 29.35
C LEU A 145 -10.82 2.31 29.79
N TYR A 146 -9.68 2.45 30.48
CA TYR A 146 -9.63 2.52 31.96
C TYR A 146 -10.94 2.10 32.63
N LEU A 147 -11.08 0.80 32.86
CA LEU A 147 -11.46 0.16 34.13
C LEU A 147 -11.23 -1.35 34.02
#